data_AF-A0A2D7ZLY8-F1
#
_entry.id   AF-A0A2D7ZLY8-F1
#
_cell.length_a   1.000
_cell.length_b   1.000
_cell.length_c   1.000
_cell.angle_alpha   90.00
_cell.angle_beta   90.00
_cell.angle_gamma   90.00
#
_symmetry.space_group_name_H-M   'P 1'
#
loop_
_entity.id
_entity.type
_entity.pdbx_description
1 polymer ?
#
loop_
_entity_poly.entity_id
_entity_poly.type
_entity_poly.pdbx_seq_one_letter_code
_entity_poly.pdbx_strand_id
1 'polypeptide(L)'
;MRATLIGVQGVELEVVLAALGLEPISGAPTGDWVDCDYSCRTFPGGWIVVTSQLNLDLATDLELAASTTDQMAVGCEMYSIPMHSYAHGYRNGQLEWSVTHDPDDEARPLAVEGTPPAIVAELGAKALKAQADENGVDFAFDVPMQLVAHYTGFVYDEDEATGWVRLRATAARPVRPERPRRSLWWPLLLIGLLFLILWRWWTIP
;
A
#
# COMPACT_ATOMS: atom_id res chain seq x y z
N MET A 1 -5.31 -11.51 10.14
CA MET A 1 -5.97 -11.06 8.91
C MET A 1 -4.97 -10.26 8.11
N ARG A 2 -4.92 -10.49 6.79
CA ARG A 2 -4.17 -9.66 5.85
C ARG A 2 -5.18 -9.11 4.86
N ALA A 3 -5.11 -7.81 4.61
CA ALA A 3 -5.89 -7.16 3.56
C ALA A 3 -4.97 -6.30 2.73
N THR A 4 -5.09 -6.40 1.42
CA THR A 4 -4.43 -5.50 0.47
C THR A 4 -5.49 -4.74 -0.30
N LEU A 5 -5.25 -3.45 -0.49
CA LEU A 5 -6.09 -2.57 -1.25
C LEU A 5 -5.26 -1.78 -2.25
N ILE A 6 -5.77 -1.63 -3.46
CA ILE A 6 -5.23 -0.78 -4.52
C ILE A 6 -6.36 0.11 -5.02
N GLY A 7 -6.17 1.44 -4.96
CA GLY A 7 -7.02 2.44 -5.58
C GLY A 7 -6.32 3.04 -6.79
N VAL A 8 -7.01 3.16 -7.93
CA VAL A 8 -6.49 3.80 -9.14
C VAL A 8 -7.50 4.84 -9.63
N GLN A 9 -7.04 6.04 -9.95
CA GLN A 9 -7.88 7.13 -10.40
C GLN A 9 -7.81 7.31 -11.92
N GLY A 10 -8.95 7.60 -12.55
CA GLY A 10 -8.99 8.21 -13.88
C GLY A 10 -8.70 7.27 -15.05
N VAL A 11 -8.93 5.98 -14.86
CA VAL A 11 -8.74 4.92 -15.86
C VAL A 11 -9.97 4.00 -15.87
N GLU A 12 -10.22 3.32 -16.98
CA GLU A 12 -11.32 2.36 -17.09
C GLU A 12 -11.04 1.08 -16.28
N LEU A 13 -12.11 0.48 -15.73
CA LEU A 13 -12.02 -0.69 -14.85
C LEU A 13 -11.30 -1.86 -15.51
N GLU A 14 -11.64 -2.16 -16.76
CA GLU A 14 -11.09 -3.28 -17.51
C GLU A 14 -9.57 -3.17 -17.70
N VAL A 15 -9.05 -1.95 -17.83
CA VAL A 15 -7.62 -1.69 -17.98
C VAL A 15 -6.88 -1.99 -16.67
N VAL A 16 -7.42 -1.54 -15.53
CA VAL A 16 -6.87 -1.83 -14.20
C VAL A 16 -6.88 -3.34 -13.93
N LEU A 17 -8.02 -3.99 -14.18
CA LEU A 17 -8.15 -5.42 -13.97
C LEU A 17 -7.20 -6.22 -14.86
N ALA A 18 -7.07 -5.87 -16.15
CA ALA A 18 -6.13 -6.50 -17.05
C ALA A 18 -4.67 -6.34 -16.59
N ALA A 19 -4.27 -5.15 -16.12
CA ALA A 19 -2.92 -4.91 -15.61
C ALA A 19 -2.61 -5.73 -14.35
N LEU A 20 -3.61 -5.92 -13.48
CA LEU A 20 -3.52 -6.77 -12.29
C LEU A 20 -3.67 -8.27 -12.60
N GLY A 21 -3.97 -8.63 -13.86
CA GLY A 21 -4.25 -10.01 -14.25
C GLY A 21 -5.51 -10.57 -13.58
N LEU A 22 -6.52 -9.73 -13.37
CA LEU A 22 -7.81 -10.07 -12.76
C LEU A 22 -8.93 -9.96 -13.79
N GLU A 23 -10.01 -10.72 -13.57
CA GLU A 23 -11.23 -10.59 -14.35
C GLU A 23 -12.49 -10.79 -13.50
N PRO A 24 -13.63 -10.17 -13.86
CA PRO A 24 -14.90 -10.39 -13.18
C PRO A 24 -15.37 -11.84 -13.30
N ILE A 25 -15.95 -12.37 -12.22
CA ILE A 25 -16.60 -13.68 -12.25
C ILE A 25 -18.01 -13.51 -12.83
N SER A 26 -18.18 -13.90 -14.10
CA SER A 26 -19.47 -13.80 -14.79
C SER A 26 -20.60 -14.51 -14.04
N GLY A 27 -21.70 -13.79 -13.80
CA GLY A 27 -22.88 -14.32 -13.11
C GLY A 27 -22.75 -14.44 -11.58
N ALA A 28 -21.61 -14.04 -11.00
CA ALA A 28 -21.49 -13.97 -9.54
C ALA A 28 -22.32 -12.80 -8.99
N PRO A 29 -23.04 -12.99 -7.87
CA PRO A 29 -23.69 -11.88 -7.20
C PRO A 29 -22.65 -10.89 -6.69
N THR A 30 -22.99 -9.60 -6.73
CA THR A 30 -22.26 -8.61 -5.92
C THR A 30 -22.45 -8.92 -4.45
N GLY A 31 -21.47 -8.61 -3.61
CA GLY A 31 -21.58 -8.86 -2.18
C GLY A 31 -20.54 -8.09 -1.39
N ASP A 32 -20.12 -8.67 -0.28
CA ASP A 32 -19.06 -8.14 0.56
C ASP A 32 -17.69 -8.31 -0.10
N TRP A 33 -16.79 -7.36 0.14
CA TRP A 33 -15.40 -7.39 -0.28
C TRP A 33 -14.55 -8.33 0.60
N VAL A 34 -15.00 -8.68 1.82
CA VAL A 34 -14.29 -9.66 2.67
C VAL A 34 -14.57 -11.12 2.30
N ASP A 35 -15.69 -11.40 1.65
CA ASP A 35 -16.15 -12.78 1.38
C ASP A 35 -15.53 -13.41 0.13
N CYS A 36 -14.53 -12.77 -0.48
CA CYS A 36 -13.88 -13.30 -1.68
C CYS A 36 -12.40 -12.91 -1.77
N ASP A 37 -11.65 -13.68 -2.56
CA ASP A 37 -10.22 -13.51 -2.72
C ASP A 37 -9.82 -12.15 -3.30
N TYR A 38 -10.63 -11.67 -4.24
CA TYR A 38 -10.47 -10.39 -4.93
C TYR A 38 -11.85 -9.79 -5.17
N SER A 39 -11.96 -8.49 -4.96
CA SER A 39 -13.15 -7.74 -5.36
C SER A 39 -12.79 -6.36 -5.85
N CYS A 40 -13.70 -5.72 -6.58
CA CYS A 40 -13.55 -4.32 -6.93
C CYS A 40 -14.85 -3.55 -6.88
N ARG A 41 -14.73 -2.23 -6.74
CA ARG A 41 -15.83 -1.28 -6.81
C ARG A 41 -15.33 0.07 -7.30
N THR A 42 -16.20 0.82 -7.95
CA THR A 42 -15.93 2.21 -8.34
C THR A 42 -16.48 3.18 -7.28
N PHE A 43 -15.72 4.25 -7.04
CA PHE A 43 -16.01 5.30 -6.07
C PHE A 43 -16.07 6.66 -6.76
N PRO A 44 -16.72 7.68 -6.14
CA PRO A 44 -16.76 9.04 -6.67
C PRO A 44 -15.36 9.59 -6.98
N GLY A 45 -15.27 10.52 -7.95
CA GLY A 45 -13.98 11.09 -8.35
C GLY A 45 -13.15 10.20 -9.28
N GLY A 46 -13.75 9.13 -9.82
CA GLY A 46 -13.13 8.26 -10.82
C GLY A 46 -12.18 7.21 -10.23
N TRP A 47 -12.37 6.85 -8.96
CA TRP A 47 -11.57 5.84 -8.29
C TRP A 47 -12.10 4.44 -8.56
N ILE A 48 -11.20 3.52 -8.90
CA ILE A 48 -11.43 2.09 -8.88
C ILE A 48 -10.65 1.53 -7.70
N VAL A 49 -11.33 0.86 -6.80
CA VAL A 49 -10.72 0.17 -5.67
C VAL A 49 -10.79 -1.33 -5.92
N VAL A 50 -9.64 -1.99 -5.81
CA VAL A 50 -9.48 -3.44 -5.83
C VAL A 50 -8.98 -3.87 -4.46
N THR A 51 -9.68 -4.82 -3.84
CA THR A 51 -9.27 -5.42 -2.59
C THR A 51 -8.85 -6.87 -2.81
N SER A 52 -7.99 -7.37 -1.93
CA SER A 52 -7.66 -8.78 -1.87
C SER A 52 -7.47 -9.25 -0.44
N GLN A 53 -8.07 -10.41 -0.15
CA GLN A 53 -7.81 -11.21 1.06
C GLN A 53 -6.65 -12.19 0.85
N LEU A 54 -6.17 -12.31 -0.39
CA LEU A 54 -4.99 -13.08 -0.76
C LEU A 54 -3.76 -12.17 -0.90
N ASN A 55 -2.61 -12.78 -1.19
CA ASN A 55 -1.37 -12.05 -1.42
C ASN A 55 -1.41 -11.36 -2.80
N LEU A 56 -1.94 -10.14 -2.88
CA LEU A 56 -1.38 -9.15 -3.80
C LEU A 56 0.02 -8.78 -3.29
N ASP A 57 0.99 -8.67 -4.20
CA ASP A 57 2.28 -8.06 -3.90
C ASP A 57 2.06 -6.57 -4.05
N LEU A 58 1.71 -5.88 -2.95
CA LEU A 58 1.26 -4.49 -3.03
C LEU A 58 2.19 -3.65 -3.88
N ALA A 59 3.50 -3.76 -3.69
CA ALA A 59 4.44 -2.92 -4.42
C ALA A 59 4.47 -3.20 -5.92
N THR A 60 4.39 -4.46 -6.35
CA THR A 60 4.41 -4.83 -7.77
C THR A 60 3.06 -4.57 -8.43
N ASP A 61 1.97 -4.99 -7.77
CA ASP A 61 0.62 -4.84 -8.29
C ASP A 61 0.20 -3.36 -8.33
N LEU A 62 0.58 -2.56 -7.34
CA LEU A 62 0.35 -1.12 -7.36
C LEU A 62 1.17 -0.40 -8.43
N GLU A 63 2.42 -0.79 -8.66
CA GLU A 63 3.26 -0.23 -9.72
C GLU A 63 2.67 -0.52 -11.11
N LEU A 64 2.21 -1.76 -11.34
CA LEU A 64 1.50 -2.13 -12.56
C LEU A 64 0.22 -1.32 -12.72
N ALA A 65 -0.59 -1.20 -11.67
CA ALA A 65 -1.81 -0.40 -11.69
C ALA A 65 -1.52 1.09 -11.95
N ALA A 66 -0.49 1.64 -11.32
CA ALA A 66 -0.04 3.01 -11.51
C ALA A 66 0.45 3.30 -12.94
N SER A 67 0.94 2.28 -13.66
CA SER A 67 1.34 2.42 -15.06
C SER A 67 0.15 2.56 -16.04
N THR A 68 -1.07 2.30 -15.57
CA THR A 68 -2.30 2.41 -16.38
C THR A 68 -2.91 3.82 -16.38
N THR A 69 -2.40 4.72 -15.53
CA THR A 69 -2.96 6.08 -15.34
C THR A 69 -1.85 7.12 -15.24
N ASP A 70 -2.12 8.34 -15.71
CA ASP A 70 -1.30 9.53 -15.47
C ASP A 70 -1.72 10.29 -14.18
N GLN A 71 -2.83 9.87 -13.57
CA GLN A 71 -3.29 10.39 -12.29
C GLN A 71 -2.63 9.65 -11.14
N MET A 72 -3.40 9.36 -10.09
CA MET A 72 -2.89 8.78 -8.87
C MET A 72 -3.30 7.32 -8.72
N ALA A 73 -2.35 6.51 -8.25
CA ALA A 73 -2.65 5.20 -7.70
C ALA A 73 -2.16 5.16 -6.26
N VAL A 74 -2.97 4.60 -5.37
CA VAL A 74 -2.64 4.42 -3.96
C VAL A 74 -2.85 2.97 -3.59
N GLY A 75 -2.14 2.48 -2.59
CA GLY A 75 -2.48 1.18 -2.05
C GLY A 75 -2.01 1.03 -0.64
N CYS A 76 -2.68 0.14 0.07
CA CYS A 76 -2.44 -0.16 1.47
C CYS A 76 -2.36 -1.66 1.66
N GLU A 77 -1.54 -2.07 2.60
CA GLU A 77 -1.50 -3.44 3.06
C GLU A 77 -1.44 -3.47 4.58
N MET A 78 -2.28 -4.31 5.17
CA MET A 78 -2.45 -4.43 6.61
C MET A 78 -2.20 -5.87 7.04
N TYR A 79 -1.42 -6.02 8.11
CA TYR A 79 -1.13 -7.29 8.77
C TYR A 79 -1.59 -7.20 10.22
N SER A 80 -2.76 -7.76 10.55
CA SER A 80 -3.33 -7.63 11.90
C SER A 80 -2.53 -8.34 13.01
N ILE A 81 -1.54 -9.16 12.64
CA ILE A 81 -0.57 -9.76 13.55
C ILE A 81 0.75 -9.78 12.76
N PRO A 82 1.74 -8.94 13.10
CA PRO A 82 1.93 -8.24 14.37
C PRO A 82 1.29 -6.85 14.52
N MET A 83 0.35 -6.42 13.65
CA MET A 83 -0.13 -5.03 13.52
C MET A 83 0.81 -4.15 12.70
N HIS A 84 1.37 -4.68 11.61
CA HIS A 84 2.17 -3.90 10.66
C HIS A 84 1.30 -3.41 9.50
N SER A 85 1.40 -2.15 9.12
CA SER A 85 0.65 -1.61 7.99
C SER A 85 1.49 -0.61 7.18
N TYR A 86 1.19 -0.50 5.89
CA TYR A 86 1.86 0.47 5.03
C TYR A 86 0.98 0.89 3.88
N ALA A 87 1.18 2.12 3.44
CA ALA A 87 0.53 2.71 2.29
C ALA A 87 1.55 3.39 1.38
N HIS A 88 1.32 3.27 0.08
CA HIS A 88 2.13 3.92 -0.95
C HIS A 88 1.24 4.75 -1.86
N GLY A 89 1.79 5.85 -2.37
CA GLY A 89 1.20 6.64 -3.43
C GLY A 89 2.12 6.72 -4.62
N TYR A 90 1.55 6.48 -5.79
CA TYR A 90 2.20 6.56 -7.08
C TYR A 90 1.51 7.60 -7.94
N ARG A 91 2.31 8.27 -8.77
CA ARG A 91 1.84 9.17 -9.82
C ARG A 91 2.70 8.98 -11.05
N ASN A 92 2.08 8.89 -12.23
CA ASN A 92 2.79 8.59 -13.49
C ASN A 92 3.70 7.34 -13.38
N GLY A 93 3.23 6.29 -12.71
CA GLY A 93 3.99 5.05 -12.50
C GLY A 93 5.23 5.18 -11.60
N GLN A 94 5.45 6.31 -10.90
CA GLN A 94 6.57 6.50 -9.99
C GLN A 94 6.09 6.61 -8.54
N LEU A 95 6.84 6.02 -7.60
CA LEU A 95 6.58 6.15 -6.16
C LEU A 95 6.80 7.61 -5.73
N GLU A 96 5.74 8.24 -5.21
CA GLU A 96 5.74 9.63 -4.74
C GLU A 96 5.91 9.70 -3.21
N TRP A 97 5.30 8.77 -2.48
CA TRP A 97 5.38 8.69 -1.03
C TRP A 97 5.11 7.28 -0.49
N SER A 98 5.59 7.05 0.74
CA SER A 98 5.33 5.86 1.55
C SER A 98 5.06 6.25 2.99
N VAL A 99 4.09 5.59 3.62
CA VAL A 99 3.80 5.71 5.05
C VAL A 99 3.70 4.30 5.63
N THR A 100 4.55 3.99 6.60
CA THR A 100 4.65 2.66 7.20
C THR A 100 4.52 2.76 8.71
N HIS A 101 3.73 1.87 9.29
CA HIS A 101 3.68 1.61 10.71
C HIS A 101 4.30 0.24 10.99
N ASP A 102 5.34 0.24 11.85
CA ASP A 102 5.99 -0.96 12.37
C ASP A 102 5.77 -0.98 13.89
N PRO A 103 5.06 -1.98 14.43
CA PRO A 103 4.76 -2.06 15.86
C PRO A 103 6.03 -2.22 16.72
N ASP A 104 7.16 -2.63 16.12
CA ASP A 104 8.44 -2.78 16.82
C ASP A 104 9.24 -1.44 16.88
N ASP A 105 8.83 -0.38 16.19
CA ASP A 105 9.47 0.95 16.21
C ASP A 105 8.70 1.96 17.08
N GLU A 106 8.78 1.79 18.40
CA GLU A 106 8.11 2.67 19.38
C GLU A 106 8.53 4.15 19.25
N ALA A 107 9.74 4.43 18.74
CA ALA A 107 10.26 5.79 18.61
C ALA A 107 9.65 6.53 17.41
N ARG A 108 9.20 5.78 16.39
CA ARG A 108 8.62 6.32 15.16
C ARG A 108 7.33 5.56 14.84
N PRO A 109 6.19 6.00 15.41
CA PRO A 109 4.92 5.34 15.18
C PRO A 109 4.54 5.30 13.69
N LEU A 110 5.05 6.24 12.90
CA LEU A 110 4.95 6.24 11.44
C LEU A 110 6.29 6.62 10.82
N ALA A 111 6.82 5.75 9.96
CA ALA A 111 7.90 6.06 9.05
C ALA A 111 7.32 6.65 7.77
N VAL A 112 7.79 7.85 7.39
CA VAL A 112 7.30 8.58 6.22
C VAL A 112 8.44 8.85 5.25
N GLU A 113 8.26 8.47 4.00
CA GLU A 113 9.20 8.75 2.90
C GLU A 113 8.48 9.50 1.77
N GLY A 114 9.21 10.39 1.09
CA GLY A 114 8.66 11.19 -0.01
C GLY A 114 7.78 12.35 0.45
N THR A 115 6.78 12.71 -0.35
CA THR A 115 5.89 13.85 -0.08
C THR A 115 4.44 13.37 0.03
N PRO A 116 4.03 12.79 1.17
CA PRO A 116 2.63 12.42 1.39
C PRO A 116 1.73 13.65 1.53
N PRO A 117 0.41 13.49 1.41
CA PRO A 117 -0.53 14.59 1.65
C PRO A 117 -0.47 15.05 3.12
N ALA A 118 -0.77 16.34 3.34
CA ALA A 118 -0.69 16.97 4.66
C ALA A 118 -1.58 16.28 5.73
N ILE A 119 -2.63 15.59 5.31
CA ILE A 119 -3.53 14.82 6.18
C ILE A 119 -2.78 13.75 7.00
N VAL A 120 -1.62 13.24 6.54
CA VAL A 120 -0.84 12.24 7.30
C VAL A 120 -0.42 12.76 8.67
N ALA A 121 -0.06 14.05 8.77
CA ALA A 121 0.30 14.65 10.05
C ALA A 121 -0.91 14.74 11.00
N GLU A 122 -2.10 15.03 10.47
CA GLU A 122 -3.35 15.06 11.24
C GLU A 122 -3.73 13.67 11.73
N LEU A 123 -3.69 12.65 10.84
CA LEU A 123 -3.98 11.27 11.18
C LEU A 123 -3.02 10.73 12.24
N GLY A 124 -1.72 10.99 12.08
CA GLY A 124 -0.71 10.61 13.08
C GLY A 124 -0.91 11.28 14.44
N ALA A 125 -1.24 12.57 14.45
CA ALA A 125 -1.54 13.28 15.71
C ALA A 125 -2.81 12.73 16.39
N LYS A 126 -3.84 12.38 15.61
CA LYS A 126 -5.07 11.76 16.12
C LYS A 126 -4.78 10.38 16.72
N ALA A 127 -3.98 9.57 16.05
CA ALA A 127 -3.57 8.25 16.55
C ALA A 127 -2.79 8.35 17.86
N LEU A 128 -1.81 9.26 17.94
CA LEU A 128 -1.05 9.50 19.18
C LEU A 128 -1.91 9.97 20.34
N LYS A 129 -2.90 10.83 20.07
CA LYS A 129 -3.84 11.27 21.09
C LYS A 129 -4.70 10.09 21.58
N ALA A 130 -5.26 9.31 20.67
CA ALA A 130 -6.06 8.13 21.02
C ALA A 130 -5.25 7.11 21.82
N GLN A 131 -3.98 6.91 21.47
CA GLN A 131 -3.06 6.04 22.19
C GLN A 131 -2.83 6.46 23.64
N ALA A 132 -2.82 7.77 23.92
CA ALA A 132 -2.66 8.30 25.27
C ALA A 132 -3.96 8.17 26.10
N ASP A 133 -5.11 8.21 25.44
CA ASP A 133 -6.43 8.07 26.07
C ASP A 133 -6.78 6.60 26.35
N GLU A 134 -6.33 5.67 25.50
CA GLU A 134 -6.62 4.23 25.60
C GLU A 134 -5.34 3.38 25.48
N ASN A 135 -4.95 2.76 26.59
CA ASN A 135 -3.78 1.89 26.64
C ASN A 135 -4.06 0.52 26.02
N GLY A 136 -3.09 0.00 25.25
CA GLY A 136 -3.10 -1.37 24.74
C GLY A 136 -3.78 -1.56 23.37
N VAL A 137 -4.26 -0.48 22.75
CA VAL A 137 -4.75 -0.45 21.36
C VAL A 137 -3.73 0.28 20.50
N ASP A 138 -3.32 -0.30 19.38
CA ASP A 138 -2.38 0.33 18.44
C ASP A 138 -3.14 1.16 17.40
N PHE A 139 -3.26 2.47 17.66
CA PHE A 139 -3.98 3.37 16.77
C PHE A 139 -3.15 3.81 15.55
N ALA A 140 -1.82 3.62 15.56
CA ALA A 140 -0.98 4.00 14.44
C ALA A 140 -1.13 2.99 13.27
N PHE A 141 -1.47 1.74 13.59
CA PHE A 141 -1.79 0.70 12.62
C PHE A 141 -2.84 1.09 11.58
N ASP A 142 -3.86 1.88 11.94
CA ASP A 142 -4.94 2.25 11.01
C ASP A 142 -4.58 3.44 10.11
N VAL A 143 -3.54 4.21 10.43
CA VAL A 143 -3.21 5.45 9.72
C VAL A 143 -2.96 5.22 8.23
N PRO A 144 -2.19 4.19 7.78
CA PRO A 144 -2.03 3.90 6.36
C PRO A 144 -3.34 3.63 5.62
N MET A 145 -4.29 2.91 6.23
CA MET A 145 -5.59 2.65 5.62
C MET A 145 -6.46 3.91 5.58
N GLN A 146 -6.48 4.69 6.65
CA GLN A 146 -7.18 5.98 6.70
C GLN A 146 -6.63 6.97 5.65
N LEU A 147 -5.32 6.93 5.39
CA LEU A 147 -4.70 7.71 4.34
C LEU A 147 -5.21 7.29 2.95
N VAL A 148 -5.33 6.00 2.67
CA VAL A 148 -5.87 5.55 1.38
C VAL A 148 -7.37 5.85 1.27
N ALA A 149 -8.13 5.70 2.36
CA ALA A 149 -9.54 6.09 2.43
C ALA A 149 -9.75 7.58 2.11
N HIS A 150 -8.84 8.46 2.58
CA HIS A 150 -8.88 9.89 2.25
C HIS A 150 -8.83 10.16 0.74
N TYR A 151 -8.12 9.32 -0.03
CA TYR A 151 -8.07 9.43 -1.48
C TYR A 151 -9.30 8.82 -2.15
N THR A 152 -9.58 7.56 -1.85
CA THR A 152 -10.53 6.74 -2.62
C THR A 152 -11.98 6.90 -2.16
N GLY A 153 -12.19 7.36 -0.93
CA GLY A 153 -13.50 7.35 -0.27
C GLY A 153 -13.93 5.98 0.26
N PHE A 154 -13.14 4.92 0.07
CA PHE A 154 -13.41 3.60 0.64
C PHE A 154 -13.02 3.56 2.11
N VAL A 155 -13.96 3.17 2.98
CA VAL A 155 -13.71 3.06 4.43
C VAL A 155 -13.83 1.60 4.85
N TYR A 156 -12.70 0.98 5.18
CA TYR A 156 -12.55 -0.45 5.45
C TYR A 156 -13.55 -1.02 6.50
N ASP A 157 -13.94 -0.24 7.50
CA ASP A 157 -14.81 -0.71 8.61
C ASP A 157 -16.25 -0.17 8.54
N GLU A 158 -16.57 0.66 7.54
CA GLU A 158 -17.89 1.32 7.43
C GLU A 158 -18.60 1.06 6.09
N ASP A 159 -17.90 0.59 5.06
CA ASP A 159 -18.50 0.42 3.74
C ASP A 159 -19.52 -0.72 3.73
N GLU A 160 -20.72 -0.45 3.20
CA GLU A 160 -21.79 -1.43 3.10
C GLU A 160 -21.34 -2.65 2.28
N ALA A 161 -21.70 -3.84 2.77
CA ALA A 161 -21.38 -5.16 2.18
C ALA A 161 -22.04 -5.43 0.81
N THR A 162 -22.36 -4.39 0.03
CA THR A 162 -23.08 -4.52 -1.24
C THR A 162 -22.42 -3.69 -2.35
N GLY A 163 -22.54 -4.18 -3.59
CA GLY A 163 -22.02 -3.49 -4.77
C GLY A 163 -20.57 -3.83 -5.15
N TRP A 164 -19.89 -4.72 -4.42
CA TRP A 164 -18.57 -5.20 -4.83
C TRP A 164 -18.69 -6.31 -5.87
N VAL A 165 -17.96 -6.15 -6.96
CA VAL A 165 -17.85 -7.15 -8.03
C VAL A 165 -16.79 -8.16 -7.63
N ARG A 166 -17.14 -9.45 -7.62
CA ARG A 166 -16.21 -10.54 -7.34
C ARG A 166 -15.28 -10.78 -8.53
N LEU A 167 -14.00 -10.91 -8.24
CA LEU A 167 -12.96 -11.10 -9.24
C LEU A 167 -12.27 -12.45 -9.05
N ARG A 168 -11.61 -12.92 -10.11
CA ARG A 168 -10.68 -14.06 -10.05
C ARG A 168 -9.38 -13.70 -10.76
N ALA A 169 -8.29 -14.37 -10.34
CA ALA A 169 -7.03 -14.28 -11.05
C ALA A 169 -7.13 -14.98 -12.41
N THR A 170 -6.55 -14.36 -13.43
CA THR A 170 -6.35 -14.95 -14.76
C THR A 170 -5.06 -15.77 -14.76
N ALA A 171 -4.93 -16.68 -15.73
CA ALA A 171 -3.67 -17.41 -15.97
C ALA A 171 -2.50 -16.49 -16.39
N ALA A 172 -2.80 -15.25 -16.79
CA ALA A 172 -1.83 -14.25 -17.24
C ALA A 172 -1.26 -13.38 -16.11
N ARG A 173 -1.59 -13.68 -14.84
CA ARG A 173 -1.11 -12.87 -13.72
C ARG A 173 0.41 -12.77 -13.74
N PRO A 174 0.99 -11.56 -13.69
CA PRO A 174 2.44 -11.39 -13.76
C PRO A 174 3.13 -12.21 -12.66
N VAL A 175 4.13 -12.99 -13.06
CA VAL A 175 4.92 -13.80 -12.13
C VAL A 175 5.66 -12.84 -11.22
N ARG A 176 5.44 -13.00 -9.91
CA ARG A 176 6.08 -12.20 -8.87
C ARG A 176 7.60 -12.26 -9.05
N PRO A 177 8.29 -11.15 -9.34
CA PRO A 177 9.74 -11.14 -9.24
C PRO A 177 10.09 -11.35 -7.76
N GLU A 178 11.01 -12.27 -7.46
CA GLU A 178 11.58 -12.35 -6.12
C GLU A 178 12.27 -11.02 -5.82
N ARG A 179 11.61 -10.12 -5.07
CA ARG A 179 12.27 -8.92 -4.57
C ARG A 179 13.26 -9.40 -3.52
N PRO A 180 14.58 -9.15 -3.67
CA PRO A 180 15.50 -9.43 -2.59
C PRO A 180 15.02 -8.65 -1.38
N ARG A 181 14.78 -9.35 -0.25
CA ARG A 181 14.53 -8.70 1.05
C ARG A 181 15.61 -7.63 1.20
N ARG A 182 15.22 -6.36 1.20
CA ARG A 182 16.14 -5.24 1.45
C ARG A 182 16.77 -5.52 2.81
N SER A 183 17.97 -6.10 2.81
CA SER A 183 18.70 -6.33 4.04
C SER A 183 19.15 -4.96 4.54
N LEU A 184 19.00 -4.71 5.83
CA LEU A 184 19.45 -3.49 6.53
C LEU A 184 20.97 -3.20 6.39
N TRP A 185 21.70 -3.94 5.56
CA TRP A 185 23.16 -3.91 5.43
C TRP A 185 23.66 -3.09 4.24
N TRP A 186 22.76 -2.62 3.35
CA TRP A 186 23.13 -1.73 2.25
C TRP A 186 23.82 -0.41 2.68
N PRO A 187 23.49 0.22 3.83
CA PRO A 187 24.26 1.36 4.31
C PRO A 187 25.68 0.98 4.78
N LEU A 188 25.89 -0.25 5.27
CA LEU A 188 27.20 -0.70 5.78
C LEU A 188 28.18 -1.00 4.63
N LEU A 189 27.70 -1.50 3.49
CA LEU A 189 28.53 -1.69 2.29
C LEU A 189 28.98 -0.36 1.68
N LEU A 190 28.13 0.67 1.68
CA LEU A 190 28.48 2.02 1.23
C LEU A 190 29.49 2.71 2.16
N ILE A 191 29.37 2.52 3.48
CA ILE A 191 30.36 3.01 4.47
C ILE A 191 31.72 2.32 4.26
N GLY A 192 31.74 1.00 4.04
CA GLY A 192 32.96 0.25 3.77
C GLY A 192 33.67 0.69 2.48
N LEU A 193 32.91 0.99 1.42
CA LEU A 193 33.46 1.48 0.15
C LEU A 193 34.02 2.90 0.26
N LEU A 194 33.34 3.78 1.01
CA LEU A 194 33.81 5.14 1.32
C LEU A 194 35.11 5.13 2.13
N PHE A 195 35.25 4.23 3.10
CA PHE A 195 36.50 4.05 3.86
C PHE A 195 37.67 3.59 2.97
N LEU A 196 37.44 2.68 2.03
CA LEU A 196 38.48 2.23 1.08
C LEU A 196 38.89 3.32 0.09
N ILE A 197 37.95 4.15 -0.35
CA ILE A 197 38.24 5.28 -1.25
C ILE A 197 39.02 6.37 -0.49
N LEU A 198 38.64 6.71 0.74
CA LEU A 198 39.31 7.72 1.54
C LEU A 198 40.71 7.28 2.02
N TRP A 199 40.92 6.00 2.33
CA TRP A 199 42.23 5.48 2.74
C TRP A 199 43.27 5.53 1.59
N ARG A 200 42.79 5.39 0.35
CA ARG A 200 43.65 5.46 -0.85
C ARG A 200 44.17 6.87 -1.15
N TRP A 201 43.54 7.91 -0.60
CA TRP A 201 43.99 9.31 -0.73
C TRP A 201 44.98 9.74 0.36
N TRP A 202 45.17 8.93 1.41
CA TRP A 202 46.09 9.22 2.52
C TRP A 202 47.44 8.49 2.42
N THR A 203 47.64 7.65 1.41
CA THR A 203 48.81 6.76 1.28
C THR A 203 49.60 6.97 -0.02
N ILE A 204 49.41 8.11 -0.68
CA ILE A 204 50.29 8.56 -1.77
C ILE A 204 51.32 9.52 -1.14
N PRO A 205 52.62 9.18 -1.16
CA PRO A 205 53.68 9.97 -0.50
C PRO A 205 53.95 11.33 -1.19
#